data_AF-A0A7C6I289-F1
#
_entry.id   AF-A0A7C6I289-F1
#
_cell.length_a   1.000
_cell.length_b   1.000
_cell.length_c   1.000
_cell.angle_alpha   90.00
_cell.angle_beta   90.00
_cell.angle_gamma   90.00
#
_symmetry.space_group_name_H-M   'P 1'
#
loop_
_entity.id
_entity.type
_entity.pdbx_description
1 polymer ?
#
loop_
_entity_poly.entity_id
_entity_poly.type
_entity_poly.pdbx_seq_one_letter_code
_entity_poly.pdbx_strand_id
1 'polypeptide(L)' 'GFSLIEFISTCPVNWGMTPIDALKWAEENMIPYYPLGVYKDITKEAK' A
#
# COMPACT_ATOMS: atom_id res chain seq x y z
N GLY A 1 -21.25 5.37 7.61
CA GLY A 1 -20.19 4.46 8.08
C GLY A 1 -18.84 5.10 7.84
N PHE A 2 -17.82 4.74 8.62
CA PHE A 2 -16.44 5.21 8.47
C PHE A 2 -15.58 4.08 7.88
N SER A 3 -14.67 4.43 6.98
CA SER A 3 -13.71 3.50 6.38
C SER A 3 -12.36 4.20 6.29
N LEU A 4 -11.30 3.49 6.67
CA LEU A 4 -9.93 3.94 6.55
C LEU A 4 -9.22 3.06 5.51
N ILE A 5 -8.52 3.70 4.59
CA ILE A 5 -7.75 3.02 3.54
C ILE A 5 -6.32 3.56 3.63
N GLU A 6 -5.38 2.65 3.76
CA GLU A 6 -3.95 2.92 3.66
C GLU A 6 -3.45 2.40 2.32
N PHE A 7 -2.62 3.18 1.63
CA PHE A 7 -2.01 2.78 0.36
C PHE A 7 -0.56 3.26 0.29
N ILE A 8 0.27 2.49 -0.39
CA ILE A 8 1.67 2.83 -0.62
C ILE A 8 1.73 3.74 -1.86
N SER A 9 2.33 4.92 -1.70
CA SER A 9 2.55 5.87 -2.78
C SER A 9 4.02 6.22 -2.85
N THR A 10 4.61 6.05 -4.03
CA THR A 10 6.01 6.39 -4.28
C THR A 10 6.09 7.81 -4.85
N CYS A 11 7.00 8.63 -4.32
CA CYS A 11 7.33 9.93 -4.92
C CYS A 11 8.62 9.79 -5.75
N PRO A 12 8.53 9.46 -7.05
CA PRO A 12 9.70 9.14 -7.87
C PRO A 12 10.70 10.31 -7.96
N VAL A 13 10.20 11.56 -7.89
CA VAL A 13 11.02 12.77 -7.92
C VAL A 13 11.96 12.83 -6.71
N ASN A 14 11.46 12.56 -5.50
CA ASN A 14 12.27 12.62 -4.29
C ASN A 14 13.28 11.47 -4.22
N TRP A 15 12.97 10.32 -4.82
CA TRP A 15 13.86 9.15 -4.84
C TRP A 15 14.84 9.14 -6.01
N GLY A 16 14.72 10.11 -6.95
CA GLY A 16 15.58 10.16 -8.13
C GLY A 16 15.39 8.97 -9.08
N MET A 17 14.19 8.37 -9.09
CA MET A 17 13.87 7.18 -9.88
C MET A 17 12.89 7.51 -11.00
N THR A 18 12.86 6.70 -12.06
CA THR A 18 11.73 6.76 -13.00
C THR A 18 10.45 6.31 -12.31
N PRO A 19 9.27 6.78 -12.73
CA PRO A 19 8.00 6.34 -12.13
C PRO A 19 7.82 4.82 -12.12
N ILE A 20 8.29 4.13 -13.16
CA ILE A 20 8.19 2.66 -13.26
C ILE A 20 9.13 1.98 -12.27
N ASP A 21 10.37 2.46 -12.13
CA ASP A 21 11.34 1.85 -11.22
C ASP A 21 10.99 2.09 -9.76
N ALA A 22 10.43 3.26 -9.43
CA ALA A 22 9.94 3.56 -8.09
C ALA A 22 8.82 2.59 -7.67
N LEU A 23 7.89 2.27 -8.58
CA LEU A 23 6.82 1.31 -8.31
C LEU A 23 7.37 -0.11 -8.07
N LYS A 24 8.30 -0.57 -8.91
CA LYS A 24 8.97 -1.87 -8.71
C LYS A 24 9.68 -1.95 -7.37
N TRP A 25 10.40 -0.88 -7.02
CA TRP A 25 11.10 -0.81 -5.74
C TRP A 25 10.14 -0.89 -4.56
N ALA A 26 9.00 -0.21 -4.62
CA ALA A 26 8.00 -0.29 -3.57
C ALA A 26 7.37 -1.69 -3.46
N GLU A 27 7.14 -2.37 -4.58
CA GLU A 27 6.68 -3.76 -4.58
C GLU A 27 7.67 -4.70 -3.88
N GLU A 28 8.96 -4.57 -4.20
CA GLU A 28 10.02 -5.44 -3.68
C GLU A 28 10.43 -5.13 -2.23
N ASN A 29 10.39 -3.86 -1.82
CA ASN A 29 10.97 -3.40 -0.55
C ASN A 29 9.93 -2.88 0.43
N MET A 30 8.89 -2.19 -0.04
CA MET A 30 7.88 -1.59 0.84
C MET A 30 6.74 -2.55 1.17
N ILE A 31 6.24 -3.36 0.23
CA ILE A 31 5.15 -4.31 0.53
C ILE A 31 5.54 -5.32 1.63
N PRO A 32 6.77 -5.88 1.66
CA PRO A 32 7.16 -6.77 2.76
C PRO A 32 7.23 -6.07 4.11
N TYR A 33 7.55 -4.77 4.13
CA TYR A 33 7.65 -3.98 5.35
C TYR A 33 6.28 -3.45 5.81
N TYR A 34 5.39 -3.13 4.86
CA TYR A 34 4.02 -2.67 5.08
C TYR A 34 3.03 -3.67 4.45
N PRO A 35 2.73 -4.78 5.14
CA PRO A 35 1.90 -5.83 4.59
C PRO A 35 0.48 -5.33 4.31
N LEU A 36 0.00 -5.64 3.10
CA LEU A 36 -1.36 -5.30 2.69
C LEU A 36 -2.36 -6.25 3.34
N GLY A 37 -3.49 -5.70 3.76
CA GLY A 37 -4.52 -6.51 4.41
C GLY A 37 -5.79 -5.74 4.72
N VAL A 38 -6.83 -6.50 5.08
CA VAL A 38 -8.07 -5.96 5.61
C VAL A 38 -8.04 -6.09 7.12
N TYR A 39 -7.94 -4.95 7.80
CA TYR A 39 -7.89 -4.90 9.27
C TYR A 39 -9.27 -5.05 9.93
N LYS A 40 -10.33 -4.62 9.24
CA LYS A 40 -11.71 -4.72 9.74
C LYS A 40 -12.69 -4.85 8.59
N ASP A 41 -13.54 -5.86 8.65
CA ASP A 41 -14.59 -6.12 7.68
C ASP A 41 -15.91 -6.49 8.36
N ILE A 42 -16.78 -5.50 8.52
CA ILE A 42 -18.09 -5.69 9.15
C ILE A 42 -19.03 -6.58 8.32
N THR A 43 -18.73 -6.81 7.04
CA THR A 43 -19.57 -7.67 6.16
C THR A 43 -19.21 -9.15 6.29
N LYS A 44 -18.00 -9.46 6.75
CA LYS A 44 -17.54 -10.84 7.00
C LYS A 44 -17.80 -11.32 8.42
N GLU A 45 -17.75 -10.43 9.41
CA GLU A 45 -18.00 -10.75 10.83
C GLU A 45 -19.48 -11.07 11.14
N ALA A 46 -20.41 -10.62 10.29
CA ALA A 46 -21.85 -10.76 10.49
C ALA A 46 -22.47 -12.03 9.87
N LYS A 47 -21.68 -13.11 9.68
CA LYS A 47 -22.19 -14.42 9.22
C LYS A 47 -22.23 -15.46 10.33
#